data_AF-I0BBE7-F1
#
_entry.id   AF-I0BBE7-F1
#
_cell.length_a   1.000
_cell.length_b   1.000
_cell.length_c   1.000
_cell.angle_alpha   90.00
_cell.angle_beta   90.00
_cell.angle_gamma   90.00
#
_symmetry.space_group_name_H-M   'P 1'
#
loop_
_entity.id
_entity.type
_entity.pdbx_description
1 polymer ?
#
loop_
_entity_poly.entity_id
_entity_poly.type
_entity_poly.pdbx_seq_one_letter_code
_entity_poly.pdbx_strand_id
1 'polypeptide(L)'
;MFKIRSLAARVLPLALAVPLLFPFGAAPVSAAVPFPDVNPNRHAWALSSIEVMSEKGIVTGYPDGRFLPDQSISKAEWTVMVYRLFDKYRPNLYAYGSDKVTAYADVPPLHWAYRPILDMYDASFYIGGFGEDLHGELAFRPEMRLNRLQLAQILGSLFHDRLMNLQMSQNDACSLVASLKDVPSKFLPDTDAYAEAQADGRYKESGFMDSEKAGSVYPTLFLGTGTGNCVYGDDDLSNTQATALASLQASGIMSADESGYFRPLDAVSRAEAVTILDRIYLYLRGLGYSADYSSIELEAPSERDGSTGSGSSGGTGSTGGSGTTVPPASGGGTGGSPSAGSGASVPPAVIGADGTGSISRNVLRKGEIETTVRPNGRAYLQFDLGSDWKVDLYVIVDGQIGFVRQEDLPMTIPVDGVTSVVFRTQQREKPAGAVDNVATLTTKFLDEMPAKGKKKS
;
A
#
# COMPACT_ATOMS: atom_id res chain seq x y z
N MET A 1 -106.53 9.85 -25.95
CA MET A 1 -105.53 9.86 -27.04
C MET A 1 -104.26 9.16 -26.57
N PHE A 2 -103.93 8.03 -27.22
CA PHE A 2 -102.61 7.49 -27.56
C PHE A 2 -101.41 7.50 -26.58
N LYS A 3 -100.94 6.25 -26.34
CA LYS A 3 -99.56 5.69 -26.42
C LYS A 3 -98.65 5.58 -25.17
N ILE A 4 -98.49 4.32 -24.78
CA ILE A 4 -97.31 3.61 -24.23
C ILE A 4 -95.97 4.17 -24.77
N ARG A 5 -94.96 4.37 -23.90
CA ARG A 5 -93.53 4.16 -24.24
C ARG A 5 -92.67 3.76 -23.03
N SER A 6 -91.90 2.69 -23.24
CA SER A 6 -90.74 2.23 -22.47
C SER A 6 -89.52 3.14 -22.67
N LEU A 7 -88.59 3.16 -21.71
CA LEU A 7 -87.18 3.52 -21.92
C LEU A 7 -86.36 2.94 -20.74
N ALA A 8 -85.72 1.78 -20.93
CA ALA A 8 -84.35 1.63 -21.47
C ALA A 8 -83.27 2.06 -20.47
N ALA A 9 -82.69 1.06 -19.81
CA ALA A 9 -81.50 1.16 -18.97
C ALA A 9 -80.31 1.67 -19.80
N ARG A 10 -79.60 2.68 -19.28
CA ARG A 10 -78.28 3.08 -19.76
C ARG A 10 -77.23 2.59 -18.78
N VAL A 11 -76.45 1.62 -19.24
CA VAL A 11 -75.19 1.18 -18.63
C VAL A 11 -74.17 2.29 -18.81
N LEU A 12 -73.59 2.77 -17.71
CA LEU A 12 -72.44 3.67 -17.70
C LEU A 12 -71.16 2.80 -17.66
N PRO A 13 -70.18 2.96 -18.55
CA PRO A 13 -68.95 2.20 -18.46
C PRO A 13 -68.06 2.77 -17.35
N LEU A 14 -67.68 1.92 -16.40
CA LEU A 14 -66.69 2.18 -15.37
C LEU A 14 -65.31 2.26 -16.05
N ALA A 15 -64.75 3.47 -16.20
CA ALA A 15 -63.39 3.64 -16.67
C ALA A 15 -62.41 3.16 -15.58
N LEU A 16 -61.71 2.06 -15.87
CA LEU A 16 -60.66 1.49 -15.02
C LEU A 16 -59.41 2.38 -15.16
N ALA A 17 -59.14 3.24 -14.18
CA ALA A 17 -57.89 3.98 -14.10
C ALA A 17 -56.79 3.03 -13.61
N VAL A 18 -55.91 2.60 -14.52
CA VAL A 18 -54.67 1.89 -14.19
C VAL A 18 -53.68 2.94 -13.67
N PRO A 19 -53.24 2.88 -12.41
CA PRO A 19 -52.20 3.79 -11.95
C PRO A 19 -50.88 3.37 -12.62
N LEU A 20 -50.32 4.26 -13.44
CA LEU A 20 -48.94 4.16 -13.91
C LEU A 20 -48.03 4.20 -12.68
N LEU A 21 -47.52 3.04 -12.27
CA LEU A 21 -46.36 2.94 -11.39
C LEU A 21 -45.18 3.54 -12.16
N PHE A 22 -44.88 4.81 -11.90
CA PHE A 22 -43.58 5.37 -12.20
C PHE A 22 -42.55 4.51 -11.44
N PRO A 23 -41.52 3.97 -12.12
CA PRO A 23 -40.41 3.37 -11.41
C PRO A 23 -39.81 4.48 -10.56
N PHE A 24 -39.83 4.29 -9.23
CA PHE A 24 -39.06 5.11 -8.31
C PHE A 24 -37.64 5.18 -8.86
N GLY A 25 -37.20 6.37 -9.26
CA GLY A 25 -35.82 6.60 -9.64
C GLY A 25 -34.96 6.11 -8.50
N ALA A 26 -34.11 5.10 -8.76
CA ALA A 26 -33.06 4.75 -7.83
C ALA A 26 -32.27 6.04 -7.58
N ALA A 27 -32.35 6.56 -6.35
CA ALA A 27 -31.45 7.62 -5.94
C ALA A 27 -30.03 7.15 -6.27
N PRO A 28 -29.17 8.02 -6.84
CA PRO A 28 -27.79 7.63 -7.06
C PRO A 28 -27.24 7.20 -5.70
N VAL A 29 -26.84 5.94 -5.58
CA VAL A 29 -26.05 5.49 -4.44
C VAL A 29 -24.81 6.38 -4.46
N SER A 30 -24.77 7.37 -3.58
CA SER A 30 -23.52 8.02 -3.24
C SER A 30 -22.67 6.89 -2.69
N ALA A 31 -21.58 6.55 -3.36
CA ALA A 31 -20.54 5.75 -2.73
C ALA A 31 -20.15 6.57 -1.50
N ALA A 32 -20.63 6.14 -0.34
CA ALA A 32 -20.31 6.83 0.89
C ALA A 32 -18.82 6.58 1.11
N VAL A 33 -18.07 7.65 1.35
CA VAL A 33 -16.72 7.56 1.89
C VAL A 33 -16.77 6.52 3.01
N PRO A 34 -15.96 5.45 2.98
CA PRO A 34 -16.16 4.32 3.87
C PRO A 34 -15.86 4.62 5.34
N PHE A 35 -15.60 5.89 5.68
CA PHE A 35 -15.12 6.34 6.97
C PHE A 35 -15.94 7.55 7.48
N PRO A 36 -16.57 7.44 8.67
CA PRO A 36 -17.48 8.46 9.19
C PRO A 36 -16.78 9.77 9.61
N ASP A 37 -15.47 9.74 9.82
CA ASP A 37 -14.65 10.87 10.27
C ASP A 37 -13.96 11.63 9.12
N VAL A 38 -14.11 11.18 7.87
CA VAL A 38 -13.63 11.91 6.70
C VAL A 38 -14.69 12.94 6.29
N ASN A 39 -14.52 14.16 6.78
CA ASN A 39 -15.37 15.29 6.41
C ASN A 39 -15.13 15.74 4.94
N PRO A 40 -16.14 15.69 4.04
CA PRO A 40 -15.94 16.02 2.63
C PRO A 40 -15.55 17.47 2.35
N ASN A 41 -15.93 18.43 3.20
CA ASN A 41 -15.57 19.83 3.01
C ASN A 41 -14.12 20.11 3.45
N ARG A 42 -13.69 19.51 4.56
CA ARG A 42 -12.33 19.69 5.10
C ARG A 42 -11.28 18.85 4.37
N HIS A 43 -11.66 17.67 3.89
CA HIS A 43 -10.77 16.70 3.26
C HIS A 43 -11.05 16.50 1.76
N ALA A 44 -11.72 17.44 1.10
CA ALA A 44 -12.04 17.39 -0.33
C ALA A 44 -10.79 17.05 -1.19
N TRP A 45 -9.64 17.60 -0.81
CA TRP A 45 -8.36 17.41 -1.48
C TRP A 45 -7.80 15.98 -1.39
N ALA A 46 -8.18 15.21 -0.35
CA ALA A 46 -7.73 13.83 -0.13
C ALA A 46 -8.78 12.80 -0.55
N LEU A 47 -10.02 13.24 -0.77
CA LEU A 47 -11.20 12.37 -0.83
C LEU A 47 -11.06 11.29 -1.91
N SER A 48 -10.68 11.69 -3.12
CA SER A 48 -10.51 10.77 -4.24
C SER A 48 -9.42 9.73 -3.95
N SER A 49 -8.27 10.14 -3.39
CA SER A 49 -7.19 9.22 -3.04
C SER A 49 -7.63 8.25 -1.93
N ILE A 50 -8.36 8.73 -0.92
CA ILE A 50 -8.89 7.89 0.16
C ILE A 50 -9.86 6.84 -0.41
N GLU A 51 -10.80 7.26 -1.26
CA GLU A 51 -11.81 6.40 -1.87
C GLU A 51 -11.16 5.30 -2.72
N VAL A 52 -10.36 5.68 -3.73
CA VAL A 52 -9.73 4.74 -4.66
C VAL A 52 -8.82 3.76 -3.92
N MET A 53 -7.99 4.25 -3.00
CA MET A 53 -7.09 3.35 -2.26
C MET A 53 -7.82 2.45 -1.28
N SER A 54 -8.94 2.91 -0.72
CA SER A 54 -9.76 2.10 0.19
C SER A 54 -10.50 1.01 -0.58
N GLU A 55 -11.06 1.32 -1.75
CA GLU A 55 -11.74 0.34 -2.63
C GLU A 55 -10.79 -0.78 -3.06
N LYS A 56 -9.51 -0.46 -3.25
CA LYS A 56 -8.47 -1.44 -3.61
C LYS A 56 -7.83 -2.13 -2.40
N GLY A 57 -8.27 -1.83 -1.18
CA GLY A 57 -7.76 -2.42 0.06
C GLY A 57 -6.33 -2.03 0.43
N ILE A 58 -5.78 -0.98 -0.22
CA ILE A 58 -4.45 -0.45 0.06
C ILE A 58 -4.46 0.26 1.42
N VAL A 59 -5.43 1.15 1.60
CA VAL A 59 -5.70 1.76 2.89
C VAL A 59 -6.91 1.10 3.54
N THR A 60 -6.83 0.97 4.84
CA THR A 60 -7.92 0.47 5.67
C THR A 60 -8.13 1.43 6.83
N GLY A 61 -9.37 1.52 7.30
CA GLY A 61 -9.69 2.18 8.57
C GLY A 61 -9.12 1.41 9.76
N TYR A 62 -9.25 2.01 10.93
CA TYR A 62 -8.97 1.39 12.22
C TYR A 62 -10.11 0.42 12.61
N PRO A 63 -9.91 -0.46 13.60
CA PRO A 63 -10.94 -1.41 14.04
C PRO A 63 -12.27 -0.75 14.45
N ASP A 64 -12.25 0.53 14.84
CA ASP A 64 -13.43 1.32 15.18
C ASP A 64 -14.16 1.92 13.95
N GLY A 65 -13.71 1.59 12.74
CA GLY A 65 -14.29 2.04 11.48
C GLY A 65 -13.85 3.44 11.02
N ARG A 66 -12.97 4.13 11.76
CA ARG A 66 -12.49 5.48 11.40
C ARG A 66 -11.26 5.43 10.50
N PHE A 67 -11.01 6.50 9.74
CA PHE A 67 -9.78 6.67 8.94
C PHE A 67 -8.69 7.44 9.69
N LEU A 68 -9.06 8.41 10.52
CA LEU A 68 -8.20 9.36 11.22
C LEU A 68 -7.37 10.24 10.26
N PRO A 69 -8.04 11.04 9.38
CA PRO A 69 -7.37 11.77 8.30
C PRO A 69 -6.32 12.76 8.78
N ASP A 70 -6.57 13.45 9.89
CA ASP A 70 -5.67 14.46 10.46
C ASP A 70 -4.57 13.86 11.36
N GLN A 71 -4.63 12.55 11.66
CA GLN A 71 -3.66 11.93 12.54
C GLN A 71 -2.34 11.77 11.80
N SER A 72 -1.23 12.13 12.45
CA SER A 72 0.11 11.90 11.88
C SER A 72 0.33 10.40 11.64
N ILE A 73 0.85 10.04 10.46
CA ILE A 73 1.08 8.64 10.09
C ILE A 73 2.33 8.07 10.79
N SER A 74 2.26 6.82 11.26
CA SER A 74 3.46 6.11 11.71
C SER A 74 4.25 5.51 10.55
N LYS A 75 5.54 5.25 10.78
CA LYS A 75 6.41 4.60 9.79
C LYS A 75 5.92 3.20 9.40
N ALA A 76 5.35 2.45 10.35
CA ALA A 76 4.72 1.17 10.08
C ALA A 76 3.47 1.31 9.19
N GLU A 77 2.62 2.30 9.45
CA GLU A 77 1.43 2.58 8.63
C GLU A 77 1.79 2.93 7.20
N TRP A 78 2.74 3.84 7.01
CA TRP A 78 3.26 4.18 5.70
C TRP A 78 3.77 2.93 4.97
N THR A 79 4.59 2.12 5.64
CA THR A 79 5.19 0.91 5.08
C THR A 79 4.13 -0.09 4.64
N VAL A 80 3.08 -0.30 5.43
CA VAL A 80 1.99 -1.23 5.08
C VAL A 80 1.22 -0.73 3.86
N MET A 81 0.97 0.57 3.74
CA MET A 81 0.29 1.15 2.57
C MET A 81 1.14 0.94 1.30
N VAL A 82 2.45 1.24 1.36
CA VAL A 82 3.40 1.00 0.26
C VAL A 82 3.45 -0.49 -0.12
N TYR A 83 3.58 -1.37 0.87
CA TYR A 83 3.66 -2.83 0.68
C TYR A 83 2.42 -3.43 -0.01
N ARG A 84 1.24 -2.88 0.29
CA ARG A 84 -0.03 -3.31 -0.31
C ARG A 84 -0.15 -2.83 -1.76
N LEU A 85 0.21 -1.58 -2.04
CA LEU A 85 0.11 -1.02 -3.38
C LEU A 85 1.17 -1.59 -4.31
N PHE A 86 2.43 -1.62 -3.88
CA PHE A 86 3.55 -2.07 -4.71
C PHE A 86 3.91 -3.53 -4.43
N ASP A 87 2.96 -4.42 -4.69
CA ASP A 87 3.06 -5.85 -4.39
C ASP A 87 4.16 -6.59 -5.15
N LYS A 88 4.63 -6.04 -6.27
CA LYS A 88 5.80 -6.54 -7.03
C LYS A 88 7.12 -5.93 -6.56
N TYR A 89 7.08 -4.78 -5.87
CA TYR A 89 8.25 -4.08 -5.37
C TYR A 89 8.59 -4.49 -3.94
N ARG A 90 9.23 -5.66 -3.81
CA ARG A 90 9.64 -6.20 -2.52
C ARG A 90 11.06 -6.76 -2.64
N PRO A 91 12.09 -5.94 -2.38
CA PRO A 91 13.48 -6.31 -2.67
C PRO A 91 13.92 -7.58 -1.91
N ASN A 92 13.36 -7.82 -0.72
CA ASN A 92 13.65 -9.00 0.09
C ASN A 92 12.96 -10.30 -0.34
N LEU A 93 12.04 -10.29 -1.32
CA LEU A 93 11.36 -11.52 -1.75
C LEU A 93 12.30 -12.51 -2.42
N TYR A 94 13.31 -12.02 -3.13
CA TYR A 94 14.22 -12.83 -3.94
C TYR A 94 15.70 -12.70 -3.54
N ALA A 95 16.01 -11.91 -2.50
CA ALA A 95 17.36 -11.76 -1.98
C ALA A 95 17.86 -13.10 -1.38
N TYR A 96 19.06 -13.53 -1.77
CA TYR A 96 19.77 -14.69 -1.22
C TYR A 96 21.08 -14.20 -0.58
N GLY A 97 21.37 -14.61 0.66
CA GLY A 97 22.64 -14.28 1.34
C GLY A 97 22.54 -13.14 2.37
N SER A 98 23.65 -12.44 2.59
CA SER A 98 23.89 -11.46 3.67
C SER A 98 23.06 -10.18 3.59
N ASP A 99 22.45 -9.89 2.44
CA ASP A 99 21.81 -8.59 2.22
C ASP A 99 20.39 -8.52 2.78
N LYS A 100 19.87 -9.65 3.27
CA LYS A 100 18.53 -9.73 3.85
C LYS A 100 18.54 -9.30 5.31
N VAL A 101 17.75 -8.28 5.63
CA VAL A 101 17.40 -8.00 7.03
C VAL A 101 16.40 -9.03 7.51
N THR A 102 16.78 -9.81 8.52
CA THR A 102 15.94 -10.91 9.05
C THR A 102 15.13 -10.52 10.27
N ALA A 103 15.54 -9.47 10.99
CA ALA A 103 14.86 -8.96 12.18
C ALA A 103 15.29 -7.52 12.49
N TYR A 104 14.43 -6.81 13.22
CA TYR A 104 14.75 -5.55 13.89
C TYR A 104 14.47 -5.72 15.39
N ALA A 105 15.30 -5.16 16.26
CA ALA A 105 15.18 -5.27 17.71
C ALA A 105 13.82 -4.76 18.23
N ASP A 106 13.26 -3.74 17.57
CA ASP A 106 12.01 -3.08 17.95
C ASP A 106 10.80 -3.47 17.10
N VAL A 107 10.92 -4.51 16.27
CA VAL A 107 9.81 -5.07 15.49
C VAL A 107 9.66 -6.56 15.83
N PRO A 108 8.96 -6.90 16.93
CA PRO A 108 8.75 -8.29 17.31
C PRO A 108 7.94 -9.03 16.23
N PRO A 109 8.08 -10.37 16.08
CA PRO A 109 7.30 -11.18 15.13
C PRO A 109 5.78 -10.99 15.20
N LEU A 110 5.28 -10.63 16.39
CA LEU A 110 3.88 -10.32 16.67
C LEU A 110 3.43 -8.94 16.19
N HIS A 111 4.35 -8.05 15.81
CA HIS A 111 4.00 -6.71 15.36
C HIS A 111 3.14 -6.79 14.09
N TRP A 112 2.03 -6.04 14.05
CA TRP A 112 1.06 -6.11 12.95
C TRP A 112 1.66 -5.75 11.58
N ALA A 113 2.74 -4.96 11.56
CA ALA A 113 3.51 -4.60 10.38
C ALA A 113 4.81 -5.41 10.18
N TYR A 114 5.06 -6.46 10.97
CA TYR A 114 6.30 -7.24 10.93
C TYR A 114 6.68 -7.69 9.51
N ARG A 115 5.74 -8.33 8.80
CA ARG A 115 5.97 -8.86 7.45
C ARG A 115 6.15 -7.74 6.41
N PRO A 116 5.26 -6.72 6.32
CA PRO A 116 5.50 -5.58 5.44
C PRO A 116 6.86 -4.91 5.66
N ILE A 117 7.30 -4.73 6.91
CA ILE A 117 8.59 -4.13 7.22
C ILE A 117 9.74 -4.99 6.71
N LEU A 118 9.76 -6.28 7.02
CA LEU A 118 10.85 -7.16 6.57
C LEU A 118 10.86 -7.40 5.06
N ASP A 119 9.73 -7.37 4.38
CA ASP A 119 9.70 -7.60 2.93
C ASP A 119 10.06 -6.34 2.13
N MET A 120 9.89 -5.15 2.72
CA MET A 120 10.18 -3.87 2.08
C MET A 120 11.63 -3.41 2.24
N TYR A 121 12.25 -3.63 3.41
CA TYR A 121 13.55 -3.05 3.73
C TYR A 121 14.62 -4.11 3.92
N ASP A 122 15.59 -4.12 3.00
CA ASP A 122 16.81 -4.93 3.06
C ASP A 122 18.04 -4.09 3.46
N ALA A 123 19.23 -4.70 3.48
CA ALA A 123 20.46 -4.00 3.91
C ALA A 123 20.82 -2.78 3.04
N SER A 124 20.28 -2.67 1.83
CA SER A 124 20.49 -1.51 0.94
C SER A 124 19.65 -0.28 1.34
N PHE A 125 18.67 -0.42 2.24
CA PHE A 125 17.79 0.67 2.69
C PHE A 125 18.21 1.29 4.04
N TYR A 126 19.51 1.41 4.28
CA TYR A 126 20.03 1.89 5.57
C TYR A 126 19.88 3.43 5.78
N ILE A 127 19.58 4.20 4.72
CA ILE A 127 19.20 5.62 4.85
C ILE A 127 17.67 5.74 4.88
N GLY A 128 17.12 6.38 5.90
CA GLY A 128 15.67 6.59 6.09
C GLY A 128 14.87 5.33 6.46
N GLY A 129 15.31 4.15 6.05
CA GLY A 129 14.65 2.86 6.27
C GLY A 129 14.80 2.31 7.69
N PHE A 130 15.99 2.30 8.26
CA PHE A 130 16.25 1.88 9.65
C PHE A 130 17.61 2.41 10.11
N GLY A 131 17.97 2.18 11.37
CA GLY A 131 19.29 2.54 11.91
C GLY A 131 19.72 1.55 12.99
N GLU A 132 20.74 1.90 13.76
CA GLU A 132 21.17 1.13 14.93
C GLU A 132 20.69 1.79 16.22
N ASP A 133 20.29 0.99 17.20
CA ASP A 133 19.93 1.45 18.54
C ASP A 133 21.16 1.65 19.44
N LEU A 134 20.93 1.85 20.75
CA LEU A 134 21.99 2.01 21.74
C LEU A 134 22.84 0.74 21.95
N HIS A 135 22.37 -0.42 21.51
CA HIS A 135 23.04 -1.71 21.61
C HIS A 135 23.75 -2.12 20.31
N GLY A 136 23.65 -1.29 19.25
CA GLY A 136 24.17 -1.63 17.92
C GLY A 136 23.30 -2.64 17.19
N GLU A 137 22.04 -2.83 17.62
CA GLU A 137 21.08 -3.68 16.93
C GLU A 137 20.26 -2.86 15.94
N LEU A 138 19.88 -3.47 14.80
CA LEU A 138 19.05 -2.79 13.81
C LEU A 138 17.67 -2.46 14.41
N ALA A 139 17.26 -1.21 14.34
CA ALA A 139 15.98 -0.70 14.83
C ALA A 139 15.25 0.07 13.72
N PHE A 140 13.99 -0.31 13.49
CA PHE A 140 13.14 0.25 12.44
C PHE A 140 12.37 1.49 12.89
N ARG A 141 12.00 1.55 14.19
CA ARG A 141 11.13 2.55 14.81
C ARG A 141 9.71 2.55 14.21
N PRO A 142 8.94 1.44 14.31
CA PRO A 142 7.66 1.30 13.62
C PRO A 142 6.61 2.34 14.03
N GLU A 143 6.60 2.74 15.30
CA GLU A 143 5.61 3.67 15.85
C GLU A 143 6.01 5.16 15.72
N MET A 144 7.20 5.43 15.18
CA MET A 144 7.65 6.80 14.94
C MET A 144 6.71 7.50 13.96
N ARG A 145 6.24 8.68 14.36
CA ARG A 145 5.44 9.57 13.52
C ARG A 145 6.34 10.26 12.50
N LEU A 146 5.95 10.21 11.23
CA LEU A 146 6.76 10.74 10.14
C LEU A 146 6.52 12.24 9.95
N ASN A 147 7.61 12.98 9.85
CA ASN A 147 7.61 14.33 9.28
C ASN A 147 7.86 14.29 7.76
N ARG A 148 7.68 15.42 7.10
CA ARG A 148 7.79 15.53 5.63
C ARG A 148 9.20 15.21 5.13
N LEU A 149 10.25 15.59 5.85
CA LEU A 149 11.64 15.30 5.44
C LEU A 149 11.97 13.81 5.56
N GLN A 150 11.55 13.16 6.63
CA GLN A 150 11.73 11.72 6.83
C GLN A 150 10.99 10.92 5.76
N LEU A 151 9.76 11.30 5.44
CA LEU A 151 9.01 10.64 4.37
C LEU A 151 9.72 10.83 3.02
N ALA A 152 10.22 12.04 2.72
CA ALA A 152 11.01 12.28 1.52
C ALA A 152 12.27 11.38 1.45
N GLN A 153 13.01 11.22 2.55
CA GLN A 153 14.18 10.32 2.63
C GLN A 153 13.80 8.85 2.39
N ILE A 154 12.71 8.38 3.02
CA ILE A 154 12.19 7.02 2.81
C ILE A 154 11.84 6.83 1.33
N LEU A 155 11.16 7.78 0.70
CA LEU A 155 10.81 7.73 -0.72
C LEU A 155 12.04 7.74 -1.62
N GLY A 156 13.03 8.59 -1.33
CA GLY A 156 14.29 8.65 -2.07
C GLY A 156 15.02 7.31 -2.08
N SER A 157 15.00 6.61 -0.95
CA SER A 157 15.62 5.29 -0.81
C SER A 157 14.78 4.20 -1.46
N LEU A 158 13.45 4.23 -1.28
CA LEU A 158 12.50 3.27 -1.86
C LEU A 158 12.36 3.34 -3.37
N PHE A 159 12.68 4.46 -4.02
CA PHE A 159 12.40 4.61 -5.46
C PHE A 159 13.53 5.26 -6.26
N HIS A 160 14.76 5.12 -5.76
CA HIS A 160 15.97 5.78 -6.27
C HIS A 160 16.11 5.73 -7.81
N ASP A 161 15.98 4.56 -8.43
CA ASP A 161 16.32 4.41 -9.86
C ASP A 161 15.26 4.92 -10.84
N ARG A 162 14.02 5.15 -10.40
CA ARG A 162 12.88 5.40 -11.31
C ARG A 162 12.06 6.63 -10.96
N LEU A 163 11.79 6.89 -9.68
CA LEU A 163 11.21 8.18 -9.29
C LEU A 163 12.27 9.29 -9.20
N MET A 164 13.52 8.93 -8.89
CA MET A 164 14.53 9.93 -8.56
C MET A 164 15.52 10.22 -9.70
N ASN A 165 15.44 9.49 -10.81
CA ASN A 165 16.31 9.69 -11.98
C ASN A 165 15.66 10.61 -13.04
N LEU A 166 15.49 11.88 -12.67
CA LEU A 166 14.99 12.93 -13.57
C LEU A 166 16.06 13.45 -14.56
N GLN A 167 17.19 12.76 -14.72
CA GLN A 167 18.38 13.29 -15.43
C GLN A 167 18.83 14.67 -14.91
N MET A 168 18.57 14.97 -13.63
CA MET A 168 19.02 16.22 -13.02
C MET A 168 20.53 16.16 -12.73
N SER A 169 21.25 17.21 -13.08
CA SER A 169 22.64 17.33 -12.64
C SER A 169 22.69 17.53 -11.12
N GLN A 170 23.80 17.15 -10.48
CA GLN A 170 23.99 17.42 -9.04
C GLN A 170 23.84 18.92 -8.73
N ASN A 171 24.30 19.78 -9.64
CA ASN A 171 24.19 21.22 -9.52
C ASN A 171 22.73 21.71 -9.56
N ASP A 172 21.89 21.10 -10.40
CA ASP A 172 20.46 21.44 -10.46
C ASP A 172 19.74 20.96 -9.19
N ALA A 173 20.05 19.75 -8.73
CA ALA A 173 19.46 19.21 -7.51
C ALA A 173 19.81 20.06 -6.28
N CYS A 174 21.09 20.39 -6.07
CA CYS A 174 21.48 21.23 -4.95
C CYS A 174 20.93 22.66 -5.07
N SER A 175 20.87 23.23 -6.28
CA SER A 175 20.29 24.57 -6.49
C SER A 175 18.79 24.60 -6.21
N LEU A 176 18.06 23.53 -6.58
CA LEU A 176 16.64 23.38 -6.24
C LEU A 176 16.46 23.26 -4.72
N VAL A 177 17.21 22.38 -4.07
CA VAL A 177 17.13 22.18 -2.61
C VAL A 177 17.43 23.48 -1.86
N ALA A 178 18.42 24.23 -2.32
CA ALA A 178 18.79 25.52 -1.74
C ALA A 178 17.75 26.63 -1.96
N SER A 179 16.85 26.46 -2.95
CA SER A 179 15.72 27.39 -3.16
C SER A 179 14.61 27.20 -2.13
N LEU A 180 14.59 26.07 -1.41
CA LEU A 180 13.65 25.79 -0.34
C LEU A 180 14.06 26.56 0.92
N LYS A 181 13.20 27.47 1.39
CA LYS A 181 13.57 28.47 2.43
C LYS A 181 13.85 27.89 3.81
N ASP A 182 13.31 26.71 4.09
CA ASP A 182 13.30 26.07 5.40
C ASP A 182 13.95 24.70 5.42
N VAL A 183 14.56 24.27 4.32
CA VAL A 183 15.39 23.07 4.29
C VAL A 183 16.81 23.45 4.70
N PRO A 184 17.33 22.95 5.83
CA PRO A 184 18.66 23.28 6.28
C PRO A 184 19.69 22.71 5.30
N SER A 185 20.48 23.58 4.68
CA SER A 185 21.54 23.20 3.74
C SER A 185 22.84 23.90 4.13
N LYS A 186 23.98 23.23 3.94
CA LYS A 186 25.32 23.81 4.14
C LYS A 186 26.16 23.61 2.88
N PHE A 187 26.88 24.66 2.50
CA PHE A 187 27.83 24.65 1.39
C PHE A 187 29.24 24.73 1.94
N LEU A 188 30.04 23.72 1.64
CA LEU A 188 31.35 23.50 2.23
C LEU A 188 32.41 23.70 1.14
N PRO A 189 33.44 24.52 1.38
CA PRO A 189 34.38 24.93 0.34
C PRO A 189 35.31 23.81 -0.12
N ASP A 190 35.54 22.82 0.73
CA ASP A 190 36.48 21.71 0.52
C ASP A 190 36.04 20.46 1.31
N THR A 191 36.74 19.35 1.06
CA THR A 191 36.44 18.04 1.66
C THR A 191 36.72 17.98 3.15
N ASP A 192 37.64 18.80 3.68
CA ASP A 192 37.99 18.79 5.10
C ASP A 192 36.85 19.42 5.92
N ALA A 193 36.35 20.58 5.47
CA ALA A 193 35.18 21.21 6.07
C ALA A 193 33.91 20.33 5.93
N TYR A 194 33.80 19.57 4.84
CA TYR A 194 32.72 18.61 4.63
C TYR A 194 32.75 17.46 5.65
N ALA A 195 33.93 16.85 5.83
CA ALA A 195 34.14 15.78 6.80
C ALA A 195 33.86 16.23 8.24
N GLU A 196 34.27 17.46 8.61
CA GLU A 196 33.95 18.03 9.93
C GLU A 196 32.43 18.22 10.11
N ALA A 197 31.72 18.65 9.06
CA ALA A 197 30.28 18.85 9.11
C ALA A 197 29.47 17.53 9.23
N GLN A 198 30.01 16.40 8.78
CA GLN A 198 29.41 15.07 8.94
C GLN A 198 29.49 14.56 10.39
N ALA A 199 30.45 15.06 11.19
CA ALA A 199 30.64 14.68 12.59
C ALA A 199 29.58 15.30 13.54
N ASP A 200 28.32 15.35 13.12
CA ASP A 200 27.19 15.88 13.91
C ASP A 200 26.39 14.78 14.64
N GLY A 201 26.90 13.55 14.59
CA GLY A 201 26.36 12.39 15.29
C GLY A 201 25.12 11.78 14.62
N ARG A 202 24.90 12.05 13.32
CA ARG A 202 23.88 11.37 12.49
C ARG A 202 24.14 9.88 12.31
N TYR A 203 25.41 9.46 12.34
CA TYR A 203 25.84 8.07 12.21
C TYR A 203 26.43 7.51 13.51
N LYS A 204 26.29 6.18 13.68
CA LYS A 204 27.09 5.37 14.60
C LYS A 204 28.46 5.07 13.98
N GLU A 205 29.40 4.56 14.78
CA GLU A 205 30.73 4.14 14.30
C GLU A 205 30.67 3.05 13.21
N SER A 206 29.59 2.27 13.19
CA SER A 206 29.29 1.25 12.16
C SER A 206 28.96 1.84 10.78
N GLY A 207 28.68 3.15 10.70
CA GLY A 207 28.17 3.82 9.51
C GLY A 207 26.64 3.79 9.38
N PHE A 208 25.92 3.04 10.21
CA PHE A 208 24.47 3.11 10.26
C PHE A 208 23.99 4.41 10.90
N MET A 209 22.81 4.86 10.48
CA MET A 209 22.13 5.99 11.12
C MET A 209 21.84 5.68 12.60
N ASP A 210 21.98 6.68 13.47
CA ASP A 210 21.59 6.54 14.88
C ASP A 210 20.06 6.56 15.00
N SER A 211 19.46 5.40 15.28
CA SER A 211 18.01 5.26 15.36
C SER A 211 17.39 5.98 16.56
N GLU A 212 18.19 6.34 17.58
CA GLU A 212 17.75 7.20 18.69
C GLU A 212 17.57 8.65 18.24
N LYS A 213 18.23 9.03 17.15
CA LYS A 213 18.17 10.36 16.54
C LYS A 213 17.39 10.38 15.24
N ALA A 214 16.58 9.35 14.98
CA ALA A 214 15.76 9.28 13.78
C ALA A 214 14.82 10.49 13.62
N GLY A 215 14.42 11.12 14.73
CA GLY A 215 13.62 12.36 14.76
C GLY A 215 14.41 13.66 14.54
N SER A 216 15.74 13.62 14.49
CA SER A 216 16.58 14.80 14.31
C SER A 216 16.62 15.23 12.84
N VAL A 217 16.64 16.53 12.61
CA VAL A 217 16.86 17.10 11.27
C VAL A 217 18.33 17.46 11.12
N TYR A 218 18.95 16.82 10.15
CA TYR A 218 20.33 17.08 9.76
C TYR A 218 20.37 17.97 8.53
N PRO A 219 21.31 18.94 8.48
CA PRO A 219 21.50 19.76 7.30
C PRO A 219 21.99 18.90 6.13
N THR A 220 21.44 19.16 4.94
CA THR A 220 21.92 18.62 3.68
C THR A 220 23.26 19.27 3.35
N LEU A 221 24.32 18.48 3.25
CA LEU A 221 25.68 18.94 3.00
C LEU A 221 26.01 18.90 1.51
N PHE A 222 26.56 19.99 0.99
CA PHE A 222 27.06 20.10 -0.39
C PHE A 222 28.50 20.59 -0.41
N LEU A 223 29.28 20.12 -1.38
CA LEU A 223 30.57 20.72 -1.72
C LEU A 223 30.34 21.87 -2.69
N GLY A 224 31.02 22.99 -2.49
CA GLY A 224 30.98 24.15 -3.36
C GLY A 224 30.68 25.47 -2.64
N THR A 225 30.50 26.53 -3.42
CA THR A 225 30.44 27.91 -2.91
C THR A 225 29.03 28.48 -2.83
N GLY A 226 28.01 27.72 -3.23
CA GLY A 226 26.60 28.12 -3.13
C GLY A 226 25.74 27.68 -4.32
N THR A 227 24.57 28.29 -4.45
CA THR A 227 23.59 28.00 -5.50
C THR A 227 24.19 28.19 -6.89
N GLY A 228 24.08 27.17 -7.74
CA GLY A 228 24.64 27.16 -9.09
C GLY A 228 26.13 26.79 -9.18
N ASN A 229 26.79 26.52 -8.05
CA ASN A 229 28.14 25.95 -8.00
C ASN A 229 28.25 24.99 -6.80
N CYS A 230 27.50 23.89 -6.87
CA CYS A 230 27.52 22.85 -5.87
C CYS A 230 27.47 21.44 -6.46
N VAL A 231 28.09 20.51 -5.77
CA VAL A 231 28.13 19.08 -6.08
C VAL A 231 27.88 18.27 -4.81
N TYR A 232 27.59 16.99 -5.01
CA TYR A 232 27.45 16.03 -3.93
C TYR A 232 28.82 15.72 -3.33
N GLY A 233 28.83 15.50 -2.01
CA GLY A 233 30.00 14.93 -1.33
C GLY A 233 29.85 13.41 -1.20
N ASP A 234 30.50 12.85 -0.19
CA ASP A 234 30.45 11.42 0.13
C ASP A 234 29.43 11.06 1.23
N ASP A 235 28.56 12.00 1.63
CA ASP A 235 27.53 11.75 2.64
C ASP A 235 26.26 11.14 2.03
N ASP A 236 26.03 9.85 2.28
CA ASP A 236 24.85 9.15 1.76
C ASP A 236 23.53 9.76 2.22
N LEU A 237 23.46 10.27 3.46
CA LEU A 237 22.26 10.93 3.98
C LEU A 237 21.96 12.21 3.19
N SER A 238 22.95 13.11 3.05
CA SER A 238 22.79 14.38 2.34
C SER A 238 22.49 14.15 0.86
N ASN A 239 23.18 13.20 0.23
CA ASN A 239 22.96 12.87 -1.18
C ASN A 239 21.55 12.32 -1.42
N THR A 240 21.07 11.46 -0.51
CA THR A 240 19.70 10.94 -0.53
C THR A 240 18.67 12.05 -0.28
N GLN A 241 18.87 12.90 0.73
CA GLN A 241 18.01 14.05 1.01
C GLN A 241 17.92 14.99 -0.19
N ALA A 242 19.06 15.36 -0.77
CA ALA A 242 19.12 16.29 -1.89
C ALA A 242 18.38 15.73 -3.11
N THR A 243 18.68 14.49 -3.47
CA THR A 243 18.07 13.81 -4.60
C THR A 243 16.57 13.62 -4.39
N ALA A 244 16.14 13.20 -3.20
CA ALA A 244 14.73 13.01 -2.87
C ALA A 244 13.95 14.33 -2.94
N LEU A 245 14.43 15.37 -2.27
CA LEU A 245 13.76 16.67 -2.23
C LEU A 245 13.66 17.30 -3.63
N ALA A 246 14.74 17.24 -4.42
CA ALA A 246 14.75 17.75 -5.78
C ALA A 246 13.74 17.00 -6.67
N SER A 247 13.76 15.68 -6.65
CA SER A 247 12.91 14.87 -7.51
C SER A 247 11.43 14.88 -7.10
N LEU A 248 11.14 14.92 -5.79
CA LEU A 248 9.77 15.04 -5.29
C LEU A 248 9.15 16.41 -5.59
N GLN A 249 9.95 17.49 -5.48
CA GLN A 249 9.54 18.83 -5.87
C GLN A 249 9.26 18.89 -7.39
N ALA A 250 10.17 18.36 -8.21
CA ALA A 250 10.06 18.40 -9.66
C ALA A 250 8.91 17.53 -10.21
N SER A 251 8.61 16.40 -9.55
CA SER A 251 7.47 15.54 -9.89
C SER A 251 6.13 16.03 -9.36
N GLY A 252 6.13 16.99 -8.42
CA GLY A 252 4.91 17.47 -7.75
C GLY A 252 4.30 16.47 -6.75
N ILE A 253 5.02 15.38 -6.43
CA ILE A 253 4.56 14.37 -5.46
C ILE A 253 4.55 14.97 -4.06
N MET A 254 5.67 15.60 -3.67
CA MET A 254 5.79 16.42 -2.46
C MET A 254 6.48 17.73 -2.84
N SER A 255 5.77 18.83 -2.68
CA SER A 255 6.28 20.15 -3.03
C SER A 255 6.23 21.13 -1.86
N ALA A 256 7.07 22.16 -1.94
CA ALA A 256 6.91 23.36 -1.15
C ALA A 256 5.61 24.10 -1.49
N ASP A 257 5.16 24.93 -0.55
CA ASP A 257 4.06 25.86 -0.78
C ASP A 257 4.48 26.99 -1.74
N GLU A 258 3.50 27.79 -2.18
CA GLU A 258 3.72 28.93 -3.09
C GLU A 258 4.70 29.97 -2.53
N SER A 259 4.93 29.97 -1.21
CA SER A 259 5.88 30.83 -0.53
C SER A 259 7.30 30.26 -0.48
N GLY A 260 7.51 29.04 -0.98
CA GLY A 260 8.81 28.35 -1.04
C GLY A 260 9.18 27.60 0.24
N TYR A 261 8.21 27.30 1.11
CA TYR A 261 8.44 26.51 2.34
C TYR A 261 8.06 25.05 2.10
N PHE A 262 9.02 24.13 2.29
CA PHE A 262 8.81 22.70 2.19
C PHE A 262 8.20 22.10 3.46
N ARG A 263 8.48 22.74 4.60
CA ARG A 263 8.05 22.37 5.96
C ARG A 263 8.58 21.01 6.40
N PRO A 264 9.92 20.83 6.47
CA PRO A 264 10.53 19.52 6.71
C PRO A 264 10.11 18.87 8.03
N LEU A 265 9.77 19.68 9.04
CA LEU A 265 9.38 19.22 10.37
C LEU A 265 7.89 18.98 10.57
N ASP A 266 7.04 19.42 9.63
CA ASP A 266 5.60 19.21 9.75
C ASP A 266 5.30 17.71 9.70
N ALA A 267 4.44 17.28 10.62
CA ALA A 267 3.96 15.91 10.66
C ALA A 267 3.14 15.61 9.40
N VAL A 268 3.38 14.45 8.78
CA VAL A 268 2.57 13.99 7.65
C VAL A 268 1.31 13.35 8.21
N SER A 269 0.15 13.92 7.89
CA SER A 269 -1.15 13.34 8.23
C SER A 269 -1.45 12.09 7.39
N ARG A 270 -2.33 11.22 7.89
CA ARG A 270 -2.73 10.00 7.15
C ARG A 270 -3.42 10.32 5.83
N ALA A 271 -4.17 11.42 5.76
CA ALA A 271 -4.75 11.93 4.52
C ALA A 271 -3.67 12.41 3.54
N GLU A 272 -2.62 13.10 4.00
CA GLU A 272 -1.51 13.49 3.13
C GLU A 272 -0.74 12.28 2.63
N ALA A 273 -0.50 11.30 3.50
CA ALA A 273 0.21 10.07 3.15
C ALA A 273 -0.49 9.30 2.03
N VAL A 274 -1.81 9.09 2.12
CA VAL A 274 -2.55 8.38 1.05
C VAL A 274 -2.52 9.17 -0.27
N THR A 275 -2.62 10.50 -0.22
CA THR A 275 -2.51 11.34 -1.42
C THR A 275 -1.11 11.31 -2.03
N ILE A 276 -0.05 11.31 -1.20
CA ILE A 276 1.33 11.16 -1.68
C ILE A 276 1.50 9.80 -2.37
N LEU A 277 1.00 8.72 -1.75
CA LEU A 277 1.07 7.38 -2.32
C LEU A 277 0.32 7.28 -3.66
N ASP A 278 -0.82 7.97 -3.79
CA ASP A 278 -1.63 8.02 -5.01
C ASP A 278 -0.85 8.71 -6.13
N ARG A 279 -0.25 9.87 -5.81
CA ARG A 279 0.60 10.61 -6.74
C ARG A 279 1.79 9.79 -7.21
N ILE A 280 2.46 9.05 -6.33
CA ILE A 280 3.57 8.16 -6.71
C ILE A 280 3.10 7.12 -7.73
N TYR A 281 1.96 6.47 -7.46
CA TYR A 281 1.40 5.50 -8.39
C TYR A 281 1.06 6.11 -9.75
N LEU A 282 0.36 7.24 -9.76
CA LEU A 282 -0.03 7.94 -10.98
C LEU A 282 1.20 8.42 -11.77
N TYR A 283 2.23 8.88 -11.07
CA TYR A 283 3.51 9.26 -11.66
C TYR A 283 4.19 8.07 -12.34
N LEU A 284 4.35 6.95 -11.62
CA LEU A 284 4.93 5.73 -12.20
C LEU A 284 4.10 5.17 -13.35
N ARG A 285 2.77 5.25 -13.26
CA ARG A 285 1.86 4.88 -14.35
C ARG A 285 2.08 5.76 -15.58
N GLY A 286 2.21 7.07 -15.40
CA GLY A 286 2.50 8.03 -16.47
C GLY A 286 3.83 7.74 -17.18
N LEU A 287 4.82 7.23 -16.45
CA LEU A 287 6.09 6.76 -17.00
C LEU A 287 6.02 5.35 -17.63
N GLY A 288 4.88 4.66 -17.55
CA GLY A 288 4.72 3.29 -18.04
C GLY A 288 5.31 2.21 -17.12
N TYR A 289 5.66 2.55 -15.88
CA TYR A 289 6.29 1.64 -14.91
C TYR A 289 5.31 1.02 -13.92
N SER A 290 4.03 1.41 -13.88
CA SER A 290 3.08 0.86 -12.89
C SER A 290 3.04 -0.67 -12.88
N ALA A 291 3.15 -1.31 -14.06
CA ALA A 291 3.17 -2.76 -14.19
C ALA A 291 4.45 -3.43 -13.62
N ASP A 292 5.56 -2.70 -13.49
CA ASP A 292 6.79 -3.19 -12.87
C ASP A 292 6.63 -3.28 -11.34
N TYR A 293 5.86 -2.35 -10.75
CA TYR A 293 5.77 -2.17 -9.31
C TYR A 293 4.48 -2.74 -8.69
N SER A 294 3.38 -2.75 -9.43
CA SER A 294 2.07 -3.13 -8.93
C SER A 294 1.30 -4.02 -9.90
N SER A 295 0.53 -4.96 -9.35
CA SER A 295 -0.55 -5.65 -10.07
C SER A 295 -1.90 -4.92 -9.95
N ILE A 296 -1.97 -3.88 -9.12
CA ILE A 296 -3.20 -3.13 -8.82
C ILE A 296 -3.30 -1.94 -9.77
N GLU A 297 -4.42 -1.85 -10.48
CA GLU A 297 -4.77 -0.67 -11.26
C GLU A 297 -5.66 0.27 -10.44
N LEU A 298 -5.15 1.48 -10.18
CA LEU A 298 -5.94 2.59 -9.65
C LEU A 298 -6.63 3.28 -10.84
N GLU A 299 -7.93 3.02 -10.99
CA GLU A 299 -8.79 3.81 -11.86
C GLU A 299 -9.34 4.99 -11.06
N ALA A 300 -9.46 6.16 -11.68
CA ALA A 300 -10.17 7.26 -11.05
C ALA A 300 -11.62 6.83 -10.80
N PRO A 301 -12.27 7.26 -9.70
CA PRO A 301 -13.71 7.09 -9.57
C PRO A 301 -14.32 7.80 -10.77
N SER A 302 -15.10 7.09 -11.58
CA SER A 302 -15.69 7.64 -12.81
C SER A 302 -16.25 9.03 -12.53
N GLU A 303 -15.74 10.05 -13.21
CA GLU A 303 -16.38 11.37 -13.23
C GLU A 303 -17.85 11.11 -13.57
N ARG A 304 -18.75 11.44 -12.63
CA ARG A 304 -20.19 11.38 -12.89
C ARG A 304 -20.47 12.43 -13.94
N ASP A 305 -20.50 12.00 -15.19
CA ASP A 305 -20.89 12.80 -16.33
C ASP A 305 -22.34 13.24 -16.16
N GLY A 306 -22.51 14.43 -15.60
CA GLY A 306 -23.71 15.23 -15.74
C GLY A 306 -23.63 15.96 -17.07
N SER A 307 -24.01 15.32 -18.18
CA SER A 307 -24.49 16.07 -19.34
C SER A 307 -25.43 15.24 -20.20
N THR A 308 -26.56 15.86 -20.45
CA THR A 308 -27.74 15.42 -21.19
C THR A 308 -27.44 15.10 -22.65
N GLY A 309 -28.11 14.06 -23.16
CA GLY A 309 -27.84 13.51 -24.49
C GLY A 309 -28.30 14.35 -25.68
N SER A 310 -27.89 13.90 -26.85
CA SER A 310 -28.70 13.90 -28.07
C SER A 310 -28.14 12.83 -29.01
N GLY A 311 -29.02 12.01 -29.57
CA GLY A 311 -28.66 10.80 -30.28
C GLY A 311 -28.15 11.00 -31.70
N SER A 312 -28.02 9.84 -32.36
CA SER A 312 -28.31 9.56 -33.77
C SER A 312 -27.13 8.95 -34.53
N SER A 313 -27.30 7.66 -34.82
CA SER A 313 -27.15 7.01 -36.13
C SER A 313 -25.87 7.22 -36.96
N GLY A 314 -25.29 6.08 -37.36
CA GLY A 314 -25.04 5.84 -38.79
C GLY A 314 -23.60 5.48 -39.19
N GLY A 315 -23.40 4.20 -39.52
CA GLY A 315 -22.90 3.76 -40.83
C GLY A 315 -21.47 4.15 -41.29
N THR A 316 -20.65 3.10 -41.43
CA THR A 316 -19.75 2.77 -42.56
C THR A 316 -18.72 3.80 -43.07
N GLY A 317 -17.46 3.36 -43.22
CA GLY A 317 -16.53 4.03 -44.13
C GLY A 317 -15.10 3.50 -44.09
N SER A 318 -14.69 2.83 -45.15
CA SER A 318 -13.36 2.27 -45.43
C SER A 318 -12.41 3.33 -46.04
N THR A 319 -11.12 2.96 -46.10
CA THR A 319 -10.05 3.31 -47.07
C THR A 319 -8.99 4.38 -46.76
N GLY A 320 -7.72 3.94 -46.93
CA GLY A 320 -6.58 4.68 -47.50
C GLY A 320 -5.72 5.47 -46.50
N GLY A 321 -4.40 5.36 -46.43
CA GLY A 321 -3.40 4.65 -47.24
C GLY A 321 -2.08 5.45 -47.22
N SER A 322 -0.96 4.72 -47.17
CA SER A 322 0.42 5.16 -47.47
C SER A 322 1.07 6.13 -46.46
N GLY A 323 2.32 5.98 -46.03
CA GLY A 323 3.42 5.11 -46.44
C GLY A 323 4.73 5.83 -46.08
N THR A 324 5.68 5.11 -45.48
CA THR A 324 7.12 5.32 -45.69
C THR A 324 7.88 4.14 -45.10
N THR A 325 8.47 3.38 -46.00
CA THR A 325 9.48 2.33 -45.81
C THR A 325 10.85 2.98 -45.57
N VAL A 326 11.80 2.32 -44.86
CA VAL A 326 13.04 1.70 -45.40
C VAL A 326 14.03 1.48 -44.21
N PRO A 327 14.92 0.45 -44.14
CA PRO A 327 14.74 -1.01 -44.16
C PRO A 327 15.63 -1.69 -43.03
N PRO A 328 16.00 -3.00 -43.08
CA PRO A 328 16.36 -3.78 -41.88
C PRO A 328 17.87 -4.07 -41.68
N ALA A 329 18.21 -4.53 -40.47
CA ALA A 329 19.40 -5.35 -40.22
C ALA A 329 18.97 -6.67 -39.56
N SER A 330 19.30 -7.76 -40.24
CA SER A 330 18.99 -9.15 -39.91
C SER A 330 20.18 -9.88 -39.28
N GLY A 331 19.87 -10.86 -38.43
CA GLY A 331 20.76 -11.94 -38.00
C GLY A 331 20.79 -12.02 -36.46
N GLY A 332 20.27 -13.02 -35.77
CA GLY A 332 19.96 -14.41 -36.13
C GLY A 332 20.45 -15.25 -34.96
N GLY A 333 19.55 -15.87 -34.20
CA GLY A 333 19.91 -16.65 -33.01
C GLY A 333 18.70 -17.22 -32.31
N THR A 334 18.22 -18.35 -32.84
CA THR A 334 17.10 -19.16 -32.33
C THR A 334 17.41 -19.76 -30.97
N GLY A 335 16.60 -19.44 -29.96
CA GLY A 335 16.45 -20.19 -28.72
C GLY A 335 14.97 -20.17 -28.33
N GLY A 336 14.31 -21.33 -28.38
CA GLY A 336 12.86 -21.43 -28.17
C GLY A 336 12.43 -21.00 -26.78
N SER A 337 11.61 -19.95 -26.70
CA SER A 337 10.83 -19.63 -25.51
C SER A 337 9.75 -20.68 -25.31
N PRO A 338 9.63 -21.31 -24.12
CA PRO A 338 8.39 -21.96 -23.76
C PRO A 338 7.32 -20.88 -23.58
N SER A 339 6.18 -21.11 -24.21
CA SER A 339 4.91 -20.40 -24.00
C SER A 339 4.69 -20.13 -22.50
N ALA A 340 4.84 -18.86 -22.10
CA ALA A 340 4.35 -18.37 -20.83
C ALA A 340 2.83 -18.29 -20.94
N GLY A 341 2.16 -19.35 -20.50
CA GLY A 341 0.73 -19.33 -20.26
C GLY A 341 0.39 -18.14 -19.37
N SER A 342 -0.65 -17.40 -19.76
CA SER A 342 -1.21 -16.26 -19.06
C SER A 342 -1.25 -16.52 -17.56
N GLY A 343 -0.35 -15.87 -16.82
CA GLY A 343 -0.40 -15.77 -15.38
C GLY A 343 -1.59 -14.89 -15.02
N ALA A 344 -2.78 -15.47 -15.00
CA ALA A 344 -3.92 -14.87 -14.34
C ALA A 344 -3.49 -14.54 -12.91
N SER A 345 -3.66 -13.28 -12.52
CA SER A 345 -3.62 -12.83 -11.14
C SER A 345 -4.44 -13.82 -10.30
N VAL A 346 -3.76 -14.57 -9.44
CA VAL A 346 -4.43 -15.56 -8.59
C VAL A 346 -5.17 -14.77 -7.52
N PRO A 347 -6.51 -14.85 -7.43
CA PRO A 347 -7.27 -14.15 -6.41
C PRO A 347 -6.80 -14.59 -5.01
N PRO A 348 -6.92 -13.73 -3.99
CA PRO A 348 -6.71 -14.15 -2.61
C PRO A 348 -7.55 -15.40 -2.35
N ALA A 349 -6.96 -16.43 -1.72
CA ALA A 349 -7.68 -17.65 -1.41
C ALA A 349 -8.81 -17.30 -0.42
N VAL A 350 -10.05 -17.48 -0.83
CA VAL A 350 -11.24 -17.04 -0.07
C VAL A 350 -11.74 -18.21 0.77
N ILE A 351 -11.68 -18.10 2.10
CA ILE A 351 -12.58 -18.87 2.97
C ILE A 351 -13.99 -18.37 2.65
N GLY A 352 -14.95 -19.29 2.48
CA GLY A 352 -16.32 -18.94 2.11
C GLY A 352 -16.91 -17.81 2.95
N ALA A 353 -17.91 -17.10 2.42
CA ALA A 353 -18.55 -15.97 3.11
C ALA A 353 -19.15 -16.36 4.49
N ASP A 354 -19.34 -17.66 4.72
CA ASP A 354 -19.76 -18.28 5.97
C ASP A 354 -18.60 -18.64 6.90
N GLY A 355 -17.37 -18.17 6.62
CA GLY A 355 -16.17 -18.42 7.42
C GLY A 355 -15.75 -19.89 7.55
N THR A 356 -16.33 -20.78 6.73
CA THR A 356 -16.00 -22.21 6.73
C THR A 356 -15.25 -22.57 5.44
N GLY A 357 -14.13 -23.27 5.56
CA GLY A 357 -13.34 -23.69 4.41
C GLY A 357 -11.85 -23.83 4.70
N SER A 358 -11.09 -24.13 3.66
CA SER A 358 -9.64 -24.33 3.73
C SER A 358 -8.90 -23.49 2.71
N ILE A 359 -7.78 -22.89 3.13
CA ILE A 359 -6.81 -22.22 2.25
C ILE A 359 -5.52 -23.01 2.27
N SER A 360 -5.05 -23.44 1.09
CA SER A 360 -3.72 -24.03 0.93
C SER A 360 -2.80 -23.08 0.17
N ARG A 361 -1.59 -22.87 0.66
CA ARG A 361 -0.57 -22.04 0.02
C ARG A 361 0.83 -22.60 0.27
N ASN A 362 1.66 -22.58 -0.78
CA ASN A 362 3.08 -22.89 -0.63
C ASN A 362 3.78 -21.69 0.02
N VAL A 363 4.04 -21.74 1.32
CA VAL A 363 4.54 -20.58 2.08
C VAL A 363 5.97 -20.18 1.76
N LEU A 364 6.79 -21.13 1.27
CA LEU A 364 8.16 -20.84 0.83
C LEU A 364 8.24 -20.16 -0.54
N ARG A 365 7.28 -20.41 -1.45
CA ARG A 365 7.29 -19.86 -2.81
C ARG A 365 6.29 -18.74 -3.05
N LYS A 366 5.14 -18.79 -2.40
CA LYS A 366 4.00 -17.89 -2.62
C LYS A 366 3.73 -16.99 -1.42
N GLY A 367 4.61 -17.01 -0.42
CA GLY A 367 4.45 -16.28 0.82
C GLY A 367 3.41 -16.89 1.76
N GLU A 368 3.31 -16.32 2.95
CA GLU A 368 2.43 -16.78 4.02
C GLU A 368 0.94 -16.68 3.66
N ILE A 369 0.10 -17.44 4.37
CA ILE A 369 -1.35 -17.29 4.37
C ILE A 369 -1.69 -16.09 5.26
N GLU A 370 -2.39 -15.12 4.69
CA GLU A 370 -3.06 -14.05 5.44
C GLU A 370 -4.53 -14.01 4.99
N THR A 371 -5.44 -14.16 5.94
CA THR A 371 -6.88 -14.18 5.65
C THR A 371 -7.68 -13.65 6.83
N THR A 372 -8.86 -13.11 6.54
CA THR A 372 -9.80 -12.61 7.54
C THR A 372 -11.09 -13.41 7.50
N VAL A 373 -11.50 -13.91 8.66
CA VAL A 373 -12.78 -14.58 8.88
C VAL A 373 -13.68 -13.64 9.67
N ARG A 374 -14.92 -13.44 9.23
CA ARG A 374 -15.91 -12.60 9.92
C ARG A 374 -16.93 -13.49 10.63
N PRO A 375 -16.99 -13.46 11.97
CA PRO A 375 -17.89 -14.32 12.75
C PRO A 375 -19.39 -14.15 12.47
N ASN A 376 -19.84 -12.95 12.07
CA ASN A 376 -21.25 -12.69 11.67
C ASN A 376 -22.30 -13.26 12.67
N GLY A 377 -22.06 -13.10 13.98
CA GLY A 377 -22.97 -13.57 15.03
C GLY A 377 -22.86 -15.05 15.40
N ARG A 378 -21.80 -15.75 14.96
CA ARG A 378 -21.49 -17.11 15.43
C ARG A 378 -20.82 -17.10 16.79
N ALA A 379 -21.02 -18.17 17.57
CA ALA A 379 -20.54 -18.26 18.93
C ALA A 379 -19.08 -18.77 19.03
N TYR A 380 -18.70 -19.73 18.18
CA TYR A 380 -17.38 -20.37 18.23
C TYR A 380 -16.76 -20.54 16.85
N LEU A 381 -15.44 -20.37 16.78
CA LEU A 381 -14.63 -20.62 15.59
C LEU A 381 -13.58 -21.68 15.92
N GLN A 382 -13.61 -22.79 15.19
CA GLN A 382 -12.56 -23.81 15.19
C GLN A 382 -11.64 -23.59 13.99
N PHE A 383 -10.34 -23.77 14.21
CA PHE A 383 -9.33 -23.68 13.17
C PHE A 383 -8.21 -24.69 13.38
N ASP A 384 -7.59 -25.08 12.27
CA ASP A 384 -6.48 -26.03 12.21
C ASP A 384 -5.49 -25.62 11.13
N LEU A 385 -4.21 -25.97 11.31
CA LEU A 385 -3.13 -25.66 10.36
C LEU A 385 -2.24 -26.89 10.13
N GLY A 386 -2.39 -27.50 8.96
CA GLY A 386 -1.51 -28.58 8.49
C GLY A 386 -0.42 -28.05 7.58
N SER A 387 0.80 -28.56 7.71
CA SER A 387 1.92 -28.30 6.79
C SER A 387 3.01 -29.35 6.98
N ASP A 388 3.82 -29.57 5.94
CA ASP A 388 4.90 -30.55 5.96
C ASP A 388 6.07 -30.11 6.87
N TRP A 389 6.28 -28.80 6.97
CA TRP A 389 7.28 -28.19 7.84
C TRP A 389 6.66 -27.17 8.78
N LYS A 390 7.22 -27.01 9.97
CA LYS A 390 6.65 -26.18 11.04
C LYS A 390 6.28 -24.76 10.59
N VAL A 391 4.97 -24.52 10.51
CA VAL A 391 4.35 -23.22 10.29
C VAL A 391 3.48 -22.88 11.49
N ASP A 392 3.79 -21.78 12.16
CA ASP A 392 2.99 -21.29 13.28
C ASP A 392 1.89 -20.34 12.83
N LEU A 393 0.92 -20.10 13.71
CA LEU A 393 -0.28 -19.35 13.40
C LEU A 393 -0.46 -18.19 14.39
N TYR A 394 -0.51 -16.98 13.86
CA TYR A 394 -1.07 -15.84 14.58
C TYR A 394 -2.56 -15.75 14.34
N VAL A 395 -3.30 -15.55 15.43
CA VAL A 395 -4.75 -15.40 15.44
C VAL A 395 -5.05 -14.04 16.07
N ILE A 396 -5.55 -13.11 15.26
CA ILE A 396 -5.80 -11.72 15.68
C ILE A 396 -7.31 -11.55 15.80
N VAL A 397 -7.80 -11.40 17.03
CA VAL A 397 -9.23 -11.27 17.36
C VAL A 397 -9.48 -9.81 17.70
N ASP A 398 -10.20 -9.07 16.84
CA ASP A 398 -10.46 -7.63 16.99
C ASP A 398 -9.20 -6.81 17.35
N GLY A 399 -8.08 -7.15 16.72
CA GLY A 399 -6.78 -6.50 16.93
C GLY A 399 -5.95 -7.06 18.09
N GLN A 400 -6.51 -7.91 18.95
CA GLN A 400 -5.75 -8.62 19.98
C GLN A 400 -5.07 -9.85 19.39
N ILE A 401 -3.75 -9.93 19.55
CA ILE A 401 -2.92 -10.94 18.86
C ILE A 401 -2.65 -12.12 19.81
N GLY A 402 -3.03 -13.31 19.36
CA GLY A 402 -2.63 -14.59 19.95
C GLY A 402 -1.65 -15.33 19.04
N PHE A 403 -0.68 -16.00 19.64
CA PHE A 403 0.22 -16.92 18.94
C PHE A 403 -0.14 -18.36 19.28
N VAL A 404 -0.25 -19.19 18.25
CA VAL A 404 -0.58 -20.60 18.35
C VAL A 404 0.48 -21.38 17.60
N ARG A 405 1.16 -22.30 18.29
CA ARG A 405 2.08 -23.21 17.62
C ARG A 405 1.29 -24.22 16.81
N GLN A 406 1.86 -24.68 15.70
CA GLN A 406 1.20 -25.69 14.87
C GLN A 406 0.78 -26.94 15.66
N GLU A 407 1.64 -27.39 16.57
CA GLU A 407 1.41 -28.54 17.46
C GLU A 407 0.28 -28.37 18.48
N ASP A 408 -0.19 -27.15 18.71
CA ASP A 408 -1.30 -26.85 19.63
C ASP A 408 -2.66 -26.83 18.93
N LEU A 409 -2.69 -27.08 17.61
CA LEU A 409 -3.89 -27.15 16.78
C LEU A 409 -4.43 -28.60 16.66
N PRO A 410 -5.74 -28.78 16.39
CA PRO A 410 -6.76 -27.76 16.16
C PRO A 410 -7.16 -27.03 17.46
N MET A 411 -7.56 -25.77 17.33
CA MET A 411 -8.02 -24.93 18.43
C MET A 411 -9.44 -24.42 18.19
N THR A 412 -10.17 -24.11 19.26
CA THR A 412 -11.50 -23.47 19.18
C THR A 412 -11.55 -22.31 20.15
N ILE A 413 -12.01 -21.14 19.65
CA ILE A 413 -12.12 -19.90 20.41
C ILE A 413 -13.56 -19.38 20.41
N PRO A 414 -14.00 -18.69 21.48
CA PRO A 414 -15.25 -17.94 21.45
C PRO A 414 -15.11 -16.73 20.52
N VAL A 415 -16.13 -16.46 19.72
CA VAL A 415 -16.18 -15.33 18.77
C VAL A 415 -17.51 -14.57 18.82
N ASP A 416 -18.29 -14.76 19.89
CA ASP A 416 -19.48 -13.94 20.13
C ASP A 416 -19.09 -12.47 20.35
N GLY A 417 -19.76 -11.56 19.64
CA GLY A 417 -19.43 -10.14 19.61
C GLY A 417 -18.14 -9.76 18.86
N VAL A 418 -17.37 -10.72 18.33
CA VAL A 418 -16.13 -10.45 17.59
C VAL A 418 -16.42 -9.98 16.16
N THR A 419 -15.81 -8.89 15.73
CA THR A 419 -16.01 -8.33 14.39
C THR A 419 -15.19 -9.05 13.32
N SER A 420 -13.95 -9.43 13.65
CA SER A 420 -13.05 -10.11 12.72
C SER A 420 -12.01 -10.97 13.45
N VAL A 421 -11.67 -12.08 12.81
CA VAL A 421 -10.53 -12.95 13.18
C VAL A 421 -9.59 -13.01 11.99
N VAL A 422 -8.38 -12.47 12.14
CA VAL A 422 -7.35 -12.53 11.11
C VAL A 422 -6.39 -13.67 11.43
N PHE A 423 -6.13 -14.52 10.46
CA PHE A 423 -5.13 -15.57 10.53
C PHE A 423 -3.91 -15.18 9.70
N ARG A 424 -2.73 -15.31 10.30
CA ARG A 424 -1.44 -15.12 9.61
C ARG A 424 -0.53 -16.29 9.93
N THR A 425 -0.07 -16.98 8.90
CA THR A 425 0.94 -18.02 9.09
C THR A 425 2.33 -17.41 9.18
N GLN A 426 3.23 -18.09 9.89
CA GLN A 426 4.65 -17.79 9.89
C GLN A 426 5.46 -19.08 9.86
N GLN A 427 6.24 -19.25 8.81
CA GLN A 427 7.26 -20.29 8.73
C GLN A 427 8.27 -20.09 9.87
N ARG A 428 8.42 -21.09 10.74
CA ARG A 428 9.33 -21.02 11.88
C ARG A 428 10.79 -20.97 11.43
N GLU A 429 11.15 -21.84 10.49
CA GLU A 429 12.48 -21.91 9.85
C GLU A 429 12.35 -22.48 8.44
N LYS A 430 13.22 -22.06 7.50
CA LYS A 430 13.33 -22.70 6.18
C LYS A 430 14.25 -23.94 6.29
N PRO A 431 13.73 -25.17 6.15
CA PRO A 431 14.56 -26.37 6.23
C PRO A 431 15.60 -26.39 5.11
N ALA A 432 16.82 -26.83 5.42
CA ALA A 432 17.89 -26.96 4.44
C ALA A 432 17.47 -27.89 3.30
N GLY A 433 17.51 -27.40 2.06
CA GLY A 433 17.09 -28.14 0.87
C GLY A 433 15.59 -28.15 0.58
N ALA A 434 14.74 -27.57 1.43
CA ALA A 434 13.30 -27.47 1.16
C ALA A 434 13.02 -26.51 0.00
N VAL A 435 12.38 -27.04 -1.04
CA VAL A 435 11.97 -26.29 -2.25
C VAL A 435 10.49 -25.90 -2.20
N ASP A 436 9.72 -26.47 -1.28
CA ASP A 436 8.31 -26.24 -1.05
C ASP A 436 7.92 -26.50 0.42
N ASN A 437 6.89 -25.80 0.87
CA ASN A 437 6.14 -26.16 2.07
C ASN A 437 4.70 -25.69 1.88
N VAL A 438 3.74 -26.61 1.75
CA VAL A 438 2.33 -26.26 1.58
C VAL A 438 1.65 -26.22 2.94
N ALA A 439 1.29 -25.02 3.40
CA ALA A 439 0.44 -24.84 4.56
C ALA A 439 -1.03 -24.86 4.15
N THR A 440 -1.87 -25.51 4.94
CA THR A 440 -3.32 -25.59 4.76
C THR A 440 -4.02 -25.17 6.05
N LEU A 441 -4.57 -23.95 6.04
CA LEU A 441 -5.39 -23.41 7.12
C LEU A 441 -6.84 -23.83 6.89
N THR A 442 -7.46 -24.48 7.85
CA THR A 442 -8.89 -24.85 7.83
C THR A 442 -9.62 -24.09 8.92
N THR A 443 -10.83 -23.62 8.62
CA THR A 443 -11.69 -22.87 9.55
C THR A 443 -13.12 -23.40 9.48
N LYS A 444 -13.81 -23.37 10.62
CA LYS A 444 -15.20 -23.84 10.75
C LYS A 444 -15.88 -23.16 11.93
N PHE A 445 -17.07 -22.60 11.72
CA PHE A 445 -17.90 -22.16 12.84
C PHE A 445 -18.63 -23.33 13.52
N LEU A 446 -18.75 -23.23 14.85
CA LEU A 446 -19.46 -24.18 15.69
C LEU A 446 -20.51 -23.44 16.52
N ASP A 447 -21.61 -24.14 16.80
CA ASP A 447 -22.68 -23.60 17.65
C ASP A 447 -22.37 -23.82 19.13
N GLU A 448 -21.55 -24.82 19.47
CA GLU A 448 -21.13 -25.15 20.83
C GLU A 448 -19.62 -25.44 20.89
N MET A 449 -19.02 -25.22 22.07
CA MET A 449 -17.61 -25.55 22.30
C MET A 449 -17.42 -27.07 22.31
N PRO A 450 -16.49 -27.62 21.49
CA PRO A 450 -16.27 -29.05 21.45
C PRO A 450 -15.74 -29.55 22.80
N ALA A 451 -16.30 -30.66 23.29
CA ALA A 451 -15.84 -31.29 24.52
C ALA A 451 -14.33 -31.61 24.42
N LYS A 452 -13.55 -31.24 25.45
CA LYS A 452 -12.10 -31.53 25.50
C LYS A 452 -11.87 -33.02 25.27
N GLY A 453 -11.42 -33.39 24.07
CA GLY A 453 -10.98 -34.75 23.77
C GLY A 453 -9.79 -35.09 24.66
N LYS A 454 -9.81 -36.27 25.30
CA LYS A 454 -8.64 -36.80 25.99
C LYS A 454 -7.49 -36.83 24.98
N LYS A 455 -6.42 -36.05 25.21
CA LYS A 455 -5.17 -36.17 24.45
C LYS A 455 -4.79 -37.65 24.45
N LYS A 456 -4.68 -38.27 23.26
CA LYS A 456 -4.02 -39.57 23.15
C LYS A 456 -2.57 -39.33 23.52
N SER A 457 -2.17 -39.95 24.64
CA SER A 457 -0.81 -39.98 25.17
C SER A 457 0.15 -40.65 24.22
#